data_AF-A0AAW1TH00-F1
#
_entry.id   AF-A0AAW1TH00-F1
#
_cell.length_a   1.000
_cell.length_b   1.000
_cell.length_c   1.000
_cell.angle_alpha   90.00
_cell.angle_beta   90.00
_cell.angle_gamma   90.00
#
_symmetry.space_group_name_H-M   'P 1'
#
loop_
_entity.id
_entity.type
_entity.pdbx_description
1 polymer ?
#
loop_
_entity_poly.entity_id
_entity_poly.type
_entity_poly.pdbx_seq_one_letter_code
_entity_poly.pdbx_strand_id
1 'polypeptide(L)'
;MYICSQVLSEKRPSFNMKSIILFAFVMTLYLVGVESIKDKDKCKCWPDFVPEIFVGHYHCRGLKHKRLFECNEPQPPLCRCIVNGKDIFLDLGESHCLSVKEKGHRCENDDEFDEFFANNPHLRIHYLIIGTYRSAEIPLLQHRSNITKTMKFFLTVSILLVLFNAFECTSPACGCWEGYEASSEAGKAVCRGKKTGRIFDCNEPDIPLCECSHNGKVHKQELGITDCASVNGKKDCDNAKDFEGYFQRHPEKRILI
;
A
#
# COMPACT_ATOMS: atom_id res chain seq x y z
N MET A 1 -9.61 -10.43 -27.29
CA MET A 1 -8.23 -10.89 -27.17
C MET A 1 -7.70 -10.38 -25.84
N TYR A 2 -7.89 -11.16 -24.77
CA TYR A 2 -7.44 -10.80 -23.42
C TYR A 2 -6.13 -11.54 -23.15
N ILE A 3 -5.03 -10.80 -23.16
CA ILE A 3 -3.68 -11.29 -22.86
C ILE A 3 -3.55 -11.30 -21.33
N CYS A 4 -4.07 -12.34 -20.66
CA CYS A 4 -3.82 -12.63 -19.23
C CYS A 4 -3.11 -14.00 -19.12
N SER A 5 -2.12 -14.27 -19.98
CA SER A 5 -1.33 -15.51 -19.94
C SER A 5 0.12 -15.16 -20.16
N GLN A 6 0.93 -15.28 -19.10
CA GLN A 6 2.36 -15.70 -19.10
C GLN A 6 3.17 -15.19 -17.90
N VAL A 7 2.61 -14.38 -16.99
CA VAL A 7 3.35 -14.00 -15.77
C VAL A 7 2.68 -14.68 -14.58
N LEU A 8 3.48 -15.38 -13.77
CA LEU A 8 3.22 -15.96 -12.43
C LEU A 8 3.49 -17.48 -12.34
N SER A 9 4.75 -17.86 -12.60
CA SER A 9 5.40 -18.94 -11.84
C SER A 9 6.56 -18.37 -11.02
N GLU A 10 6.36 -17.19 -10.45
CA GLU A 10 7.29 -16.62 -9.47
C GLU A 10 6.60 -16.75 -8.11
N LYS A 11 7.29 -17.39 -7.16
CA LYS A 11 6.82 -17.62 -5.78
C LYS A 11 6.20 -16.32 -5.26
N ARG A 12 4.87 -16.33 -5.05
CA ARG A 12 4.16 -15.21 -4.43
C ARG A 12 4.91 -14.82 -3.16
N PRO A 13 5.43 -13.58 -3.03
CA PRO A 13 5.89 -13.11 -1.75
C PRO A 13 4.68 -13.16 -0.83
N SER A 14 4.71 -14.00 0.21
CA SER A 14 3.69 -13.99 1.23
C SER A 14 3.80 -12.66 1.95
N PHE A 15 3.02 -11.67 1.51
CA PHE A 15 2.90 -10.41 2.22
C PHE A 15 2.36 -10.74 3.61
N ASN A 16 3.25 -10.68 4.59
CA ASN A 16 2.94 -11.01 5.96
C ASN A 16 1.89 -10.00 6.43
N MET A 17 0.76 -10.47 6.96
CA MET A 17 -0.32 -9.63 7.48
C MET A 17 0.21 -8.55 8.45
N LYS A 18 1.32 -8.85 9.15
CA LYS A 18 2.05 -7.91 10.01
C LYS A 18 2.60 -6.68 9.26
N SER A 19 3.08 -6.84 8.03
CA SER A 19 3.61 -5.74 7.21
C SER A 19 2.50 -4.79 6.73
N ILE A 20 1.31 -5.31 6.44
CA ILE A 20 0.15 -4.50 6.06
C ILE A 20 -0.32 -3.67 7.25
N ILE A 21 -0.42 -4.28 8.44
CA ILE A 21 -0.83 -3.58 9.67
C ILE A 21 0.20 -2.50 10.05
N LEU A 22 1.50 -2.79 9.95
CA LEU A 22 2.55 -1.81 10.23
C LEU A 22 2.48 -0.62 9.27
N PHE A 23 2.28 -0.88 7.97
CA PHE A 23 2.15 0.19 6.97
C PHE A 23 0.91 1.05 7.23
N ALA A 24 -0.23 0.44 7.55
CA ALA A 24 -1.45 1.16 7.91
C ALA A 24 -1.23 2.05 9.15
N PHE A 25 -0.58 1.53 10.20
CA PHE A 25 -0.30 2.28 11.42
C PHE A 25 0.62 3.49 11.18
N VAL A 26 1.70 3.32 10.39
CA VAL A 26 2.60 4.42 10.02
C VAL A 26 1.86 5.49 9.21
N MET A 27 0.98 5.08 8.29
CA MET A 27 0.16 6.02 7.52
C MET A 27 -0.88 6.75 8.38
N THR A 28 -1.49 6.08 9.37
CA THR A 28 -2.40 6.73 10.32
C THR A 28 -1.67 7.75 11.18
N LEU A 29 -0.49 7.42 11.73
CA LEU A 29 0.33 8.37 12.48
C LEU A 29 0.73 9.60 11.65
N TYR A 30 0.96 9.42 10.35
CA TYR A 30 1.26 10.52 9.43
C TYR A 30 0.04 11.44 9.19
N LEU A 31 -1.17 10.87 9.18
CA LEU A 31 -2.43 11.61 8.95
C LEU A 31 -2.93 12.36 10.19
N VAL A 32 -2.50 11.99 11.40
CA VAL A 32 -2.75 12.77 12.64
C VAL A 32 -1.87 14.04 12.69
N GLY A 33 -1.34 14.47 11.54
CA GLY A 33 -0.50 15.65 11.41
C GLY A 33 -1.19 16.92 11.90
N VAL A 34 -0.66 17.43 13.01
CA VAL A 34 -0.63 18.82 13.49
C VAL A 34 -1.78 19.68 12.98
N GLU A 35 -2.78 19.92 13.84
CA GLU A 35 -3.81 20.93 13.60
C GLU A 35 -3.16 22.30 13.45
N SER A 36 -2.83 22.64 12.21
CA SER A 36 -2.26 23.91 11.86
C SER A 36 -3.29 25.03 12.04
N ILE A 37 -2.91 26.12 12.69
CA ILE A 37 -3.79 27.26 12.90
C ILE A 37 -4.01 28.00 11.57
N LYS A 38 -5.22 27.90 11.02
CA LYS A 38 -5.66 28.60 9.80
C LYS A 38 -6.31 29.95 10.06
N ASP A 39 -6.63 30.24 11.32
CA ASP A 39 -7.32 31.45 11.73
C ASP A 39 -6.31 32.40 12.38
N LYS A 40 -6.19 33.61 11.83
CA LYS A 40 -5.24 34.62 12.29
C LYS A 40 -5.47 34.96 13.77
N ASP A 41 -6.73 35.03 14.19
CA ASP A 41 -7.11 35.50 15.53
C ASP A 41 -6.77 34.46 16.62
N LYS A 42 -6.55 33.20 16.21
CA LYS A 42 -6.07 32.12 17.09
C LYS A 42 -4.54 32.06 17.18
N CYS A 43 -3.83 32.86 16.39
CA CYS A 43 -2.37 32.89 16.39
C CYS A 43 -1.86 34.01 17.32
N LYS A 44 -1.51 33.66 18.57
CA LYS A 44 -0.87 34.61 19.48
C LYS A 44 0.65 34.56 19.32
N CYS A 45 1.23 35.73 19.09
CA CYS A 45 2.66 35.92 18.94
C CYS A 45 3.23 36.72 20.12
N TRP A 46 4.54 36.62 20.33
CA TRP A 46 5.26 37.45 21.30
C TRP A 46 5.28 38.93 20.85
N PRO A 47 5.58 39.89 21.75
CA PRO A 47 5.44 41.33 21.47
C PRO A 47 6.15 41.84 20.20
N ASP A 48 7.31 41.26 19.84
CA ASP A 48 8.11 41.66 18.68
C ASP A 48 7.86 40.81 17.42
N PHE A 49 6.75 40.05 17.41
CA PHE A 49 6.41 39.11 16.36
C PHE A 49 5.00 39.37 15.83
N VAL A 50 4.82 39.15 14.53
CA VAL A 50 3.55 39.32 13.85
C VAL A 50 3.11 38.03 13.16
N PRO A 51 1.80 37.70 13.17
CA PRO A 51 1.30 36.54 12.46
C PRO A 51 1.41 36.74 10.94
N GLU A 52 2.11 35.83 10.27
CA GLU A 52 2.28 35.79 8.82
C GLU A 52 1.92 34.39 8.28
N ILE A 53 1.35 34.33 7.08
CA ILE A 53 1.03 33.06 6.43
C ILE A 53 2.30 32.50 5.80
N PHE A 54 2.72 31.33 6.27
CA PHE A 54 3.80 30.56 5.67
C PHE A 54 3.29 29.15 5.32
N VAL A 55 3.31 28.80 4.03
CA VAL A 55 2.86 27.50 3.51
C VAL A 55 1.40 27.17 3.90
N GLY A 56 0.52 28.18 3.89
CA GLY A 56 -0.93 27.99 4.13
C GLY A 56 -1.34 27.94 5.60
N HIS A 57 -0.41 28.20 6.53
CA HIS A 57 -0.64 28.23 7.97
C HIS A 57 -0.09 29.52 8.57
N TYR A 58 -0.67 30.00 9.66
CA TYR A 58 -0.13 31.15 10.38
C TYR A 58 1.08 30.75 11.21
N HIS A 59 2.11 31.60 11.20
CA HIS A 59 3.32 31.52 12.00
C HIS A 59 3.65 32.90 12.57
N CYS A 60 4.40 32.95 13.67
CA CYS A 60 4.87 34.20 14.25
C CYS A 60 6.23 34.58 13.66
N ARG A 61 6.26 35.65 12.85
CA ARG A 61 7.50 36.17 12.25
C ARG A 61 8.04 37.35 13.03
N GLY A 62 9.32 37.32 13.34
CA GLY A 62 9.98 38.42 14.03
C GLY A 62 10.11 39.66 13.15
N LEU A 63 9.87 40.83 13.74
CA LEU A 63 10.01 42.12 13.04
C LEU A 63 11.48 42.45 12.73
N LYS A 64 12.40 42.11 13.64
CA LYS A 64 13.84 42.38 13.51
C LYS A 64 14.61 41.23 12.85
N HIS A 65 14.30 40.00 13.26
CA HIS A 65 14.92 38.78 12.73
C HIS A 65 13.88 38.01 11.90
N LYS A 66 14.22 37.60 10.67
CA LYS A 66 13.31 36.85 9.76
C LYS A 66 12.99 35.40 10.22
N ARG A 67 13.06 35.14 11.53
CA ARG A 67 12.75 33.85 12.16
C ARG A 67 11.23 33.66 12.21
N LEU A 68 10.83 32.39 12.13
CA LEU A 68 9.45 31.94 12.18
C LEU A 68 9.32 31.01 13.38
N PHE A 69 8.33 31.27 14.24
CA PHE A 69 7.93 30.41 15.35
C PHE A 69 6.49 29.94 15.15
N GLU A 70 6.11 28.86 15.84
CA GLU A 70 4.72 28.42 15.83
C GLU A 70 3.84 29.38 16.63
N CYS A 71 2.58 29.48 16.23
CA CYS A 71 1.60 30.27 16.96
C CYS A 71 1.39 29.69 18.38
N ASN A 72 1.24 30.56 19.37
CA ASN A 72 1.04 30.18 20.78
C ASN A 72 2.19 29.37 21.39
N GLU A 73 3.37 29.38 20.77
CA GLU A 73 4.57 28.77 21.34
C GLU A 73 5.02 29.53 22.60
N PRO A 74 5.43 28.84 23.68
CA PRO A 74 5.98 29.50 24.86
C PRO A 74 7.31 30.17 24.53
N GLN A 75 7.55 31.35 25.09
CA GLN A 75 8.77 32.11 24.84
C GLN A 75 9.98 31.44 25.50
N PRO A 76 11.04 31.07 24.75
CA PRO A 76 12.26 30.52 25.34
C PRO A 76 13.06 31.61 26.07
N PRO A 77 13.95 31.23 27.00
CA PRO A 77 14.92 32.16 27.56
C PRO A 77 15.86 32.71 26.46
N LEU A 78 16.44 33.90 26.69
CA LEU A 78 17.45 34.47 25.82
C LEU A 78 18.82 33.87 26.18
N CYS A 79 19.59 33.46 25.17
CA CYS A 79 20.96 32.98 25.41
C CYS A 79 21.85 34.12 25.88
N ARG A 80 22.42 33.99 27.08
CA ARG A 80 23.42 34.91 27.65
C ARG A 80 24.83 34.42 27.35
N CYS A 81 25.66 35.28 26.78
CA CYS A 81 27.08 35.03 26.47
C CYS A 81 27.98 36.08 27.14
N ILE A 82 29.19 35.73 27.59
CA ILE A 82 30.10 36.64 28.31
C ILE A 82 31.29 36.98 27.42
N VAL A 83 31.15 38.04 26.61
CA VAL A 83 32.23 38.46 25.70
C VAL A 83 33.03 39.58 26.35
N ASN A 84 34.29 39.29 26.66
CA ASN A 84 35.21 40.22 27.35
C ASN A 84 34.66 40.71 28.70
N GLY A 85 34.03 39.81 29.46
CA GLY A 85 33.46 40.12 30.78
C GLY A 85 32.17 40.94 30.73
N LYS A 86 31.53 41.07 29.55
CA LYS A 86 30.23 41.74 29.39
C LYS A 86 29.18 40.75 28.92
N ASP A 87 28.01 40.82 29.53
CA ASP A 87 26.85 40.05 29.10
C ASP A 87 26.33 40.56 27.75
N ILE A 88 26.20 39.64 26.81
CA ILE A 88 25.54 39.84 25.52
C ILE A 88 24.38 38.85 25.46
N PHE A 89 23.18 39.38 25.25
CA PHE A 89 21.99 38.57 25.02
C PHE A 89 21.79 38.39 23.51
N LEU A 90 21.66 37.14 23.09
CA LEU A 90 21.42 36.79 21.70
C LEU A 90 19.92 36.87 21.35
N ASP A 91 19.64 36.90 20.05
CA ASP A 91 18.27 36.93 19.54
C ASP A 91 17.48 35.66 19.91
N LEU A 92 16.16 35.79 20.09
CA LEU A 92 15.23 34.68 20.34
C LEU A 92 15.40 33.56 19.31
N GLY A 93 15.72 32.35 19.76
CA GLY A 93 16.02 31.19 18.91
C GLY A 93 17.51 30.83 18.81
N GLU A 94 18.40 31.67 19.35
CA GLU A 94 19.81 31.26 19.55
C GLU A 94 19.92 30.51 20.86
N SER A 95 20.46 29.30 20.80
CA SER A 95 20.69 28.42 21.95
C SER A 95 22.18 28.24 22.25
N HIS A 96 23.04 29.06 21.64
CA HIS A 96 24.49 28.97 21.80
C HIS A 96 25.23 30.26 21.40
N CYS A 97 26.43 30.44 21.94
CA CYS A 97 27.30 31.60 21.74
C CYS A 97 28.18 31.56 20.47
N LEU A 98 27.83 30.74 19.47
CA LEU A 98 28.61 30.62 18.22
C LEU A 98 28.67 31.93 17.42
N SER A 99 27.60 32.75 17.47
CA SER A 99 27.51 34.00 16.71
C SER A 99 28.47 35.08 17.22
N VAL A 100 28.90 34.99 18.49
CA VAL A 100 29.73 36.01 19.16
C VAL A 100 31.20 35.61 19.33
N LYS A 101 31.65 34.53 18.67
CA LYS A 101 33.07 34.07 18.62
C LYS A 101 33.71 33.86 20.00
N GLU A 102 32.94 33.37 20.97
CA GLU A 102 33.45 33.08 22.30
C GLU A 102 34.08 31.67 22.39
N LYS A 103 34.92 31.41 23.39
CA LYS A 103 35.55 30.10 23.63
C LYS A 103 34.59 29.02 24.17
N GLY A 104 33.32 29.35 24.39
CA GLY A 104 32.25 28.43 24.80
C GLY A 104 31.17 28.32 23.74
N HIS A 105 30.69 27.11 23.50
CA HIS A 105 29.55 26.86 22.59
C HIS A 105 28.20 26.94 23.29
N ARG A 106 28.13 27.13 24.61
CA ARG A 106 26.87 27.11 25.37
C ARG A 106 26.56 28.49 25.94
N CYS A 107 25.28 28.74 26.18
CA CYS A 107 24.83 29.90 26.93
C CYS A 107 25.22 29.75 28.40
N GLU A 108 25.50 30.87 29.07
CA GLU A 108 25.76 30.94 30.51
C GLU A 108 24.50 30.74 31.38
N ASN A 109 23.34 30.56 30.74
CA ASN A 109 22.08 30.23 31.36
C ASN A 109 21.50 28.94 30.75
N ASP A 110 22.34 27.95 30.48
CA ASP A 110 21.90 26.67 29.91
C ASP A 110 20.94 25.90 30.82
N ASP A 111 21.06 26.03 32.14
CA ASP A 111 20.08 25.49 33.11
C ASP A 111 18.64 25.98 32.85
N GLU A 112 18.44 27.25 32.48
CA GLU A 112 17.11 27.81 32.15
C GLU A 112 16.54 27.18 30.87
N PHE A 113 17.41 26.87 29.91
CA PHE A 113 17.00 26.16 28.69
C PHE A 113 16.64 24.71 28.98
N ASP A 114 17.41 24.02 29.83
CA ASP A 114 17.12 22.64 30.22
C ASP A 114 15.78 22.54 30.97
N GLU A 115 15.48 23.48 31.87
CA GLU A 115 14.16 23.58 32.51
C GLU A 115 13.05 23.87 31.49
N PHE A 116 13.28 24.82 30.58
CA PHE A 116 12.33 25.15 29.52
C PHE A 116 12.01 23.94 28.63
N PHE A 117 13.02 23.17 28.22
CA PHE A 117 12.85 21.98 27.39
C PHE A 117 12.31 20.77 28.15
N ALA A 118 12.54 20.68 29.46
CA ALA A 118 11.88 19.68 30.30
C ALA A 118 10.36 19.90 30.31
N ASN A 119 9.93 21.16 30.36
CA ASN A 119 8.51 21.54 30.29
C ASN A 119 7.95 21.53 28.85
N ASN A 120 8.81 21.65 27.84
CA ASN A 120 8.44 21.72 26.42
C ASN A 120 9.28 20.76 25.55
N PRO A 121 9.17 19.43 25.76
CA PRO A 121 10.08 18.46 25.14
C PRO A 121 10.03 18.44 23.61
N HIS A 122 8.88 18.78 23.02
CA HIS A 122 8.70 18.86 21.57
C HIS A 122 9.54 19.98 20.92
N LEU A 123 9.89 21.05 21.67
CA LEU A 123 10.67 22.17 21.16
C LEU A 123 12.18 21.88 21.12
N ARG A 124 12.68 20.92 21.91
CA ARG A 124 14.12 20.64 22.02
C ARG A 124 14.77 20.33 20.67
N ILE A 125 14.11 19.54 19.83
CA ILE A 125 14.61 19.18 18.50
C ILE A 125 14.60 20.40 17.58
N HIS A 126 13.57 21.25 17.66
CA HIS A 126 13.43 22.43 16.81
C HIS A 126 14.59 23.42 17.02
N TYR A 127 14.95 23.69 18.28
CA TYR A 127 16.01 24.63 18.63
C TYR A 127 17.43 24.08 18.41
N LEU A 128 17.61 22.76 18.49
CA LEU A 128 18.88 22.11 18.10
C LEU A 128 19.15 22.28 16.60
N ILE A 129 18.12 22.15 15.77
CA ILE A 129 18.22 22.25 14.31
C ILE A 129 18.47 23.70 13.87
N ILE A 130 17.69 24.67 14.39
CA ILE A 130 17.83 26.08 14.00
C ILE A 130 19.25 26.60 14.27
N GLY A 131 19.85 26.18 15.39
CA GLY A 131 21.21 26.55 15.74
C GLY A 131 22.24 26.18 14.68
N THR A 132 22.11 25.05 13.99
CA THR A 132 23.11 24.59 13.02
C THR A 132 22.94 25.22 11.63
N TYR A 133 21.73 25.66 11.26
CA TYR A 133 21.45 26.13 9.89
C TYR A 133 21.85 27.59 9.63
N ARG A 134 22.19 28.40 10.65
CA ARG A 134 22.59 29.81 10.46
C ARG A 134 23.95 29.98 9.75
N SER A 135 24.77 28.93 9.67
CA SER A 135 26.06 28.98 8.95
C SER A 135 25.98 28.73 7.45
N ALA A 136 24.79 28.41 6.92
CA ALA A 136 24.60 28.21 5.49
C ALA A 136 23.42 29.07 5.03
N GLU A 137 23.70 30.17 4.33
CA GLU A 137 22.70 30.95 3.57
C GLU A 137 22.15 30.11 2.41
N ILE A 138 21.56 28.95 2.70
CA ILE A 138 20.93 28.12 1.69
C ILE A 138 19.55 28.72 1.45
N PRO A 139 19.21 29.13 0.22
CA PRO A 139 17.87 29.56 -0.13
C PRO A 139 16.93 28.36 -0.03
N LEU A 140 16.37 28.13 1.16
CA LEU A 140 15.37 27.08 1.47
C LEU A 140 14.04 27.26 0.71
N LEU A 141 13.89 28.34 -0.06
CA LEU A 141 12.68 28.64 -0.82
C LEU A 141 12.49 27.78 -2.08
N GLN A 142 13.51 27.08 -2.59
CA GLN A 142 13.39 26.35 -3.86
C GLN A 142 13.31 24.82 -3.72
N HIS A 143 13.60 24.27 -2.53
CA HIS A 143 13.71 22.81 -2.37
C HIS A 143 12.40 22.10 -1.95
N ARG A 144 11.43 22.80 -1.34
CA ARG A 144 10.15 22.16 -0.90
C ARG A 144 9.09 21.98 -2.01
N SER A 145 9.18 22.73 -3.11
CA SER A 145 8.32 22.53 -4.30
C SER A 145 8.57 21.17 -4.96
N ASN A 146 9.82 20.71 -4.97
CA ASN A 146 10.14 19.38 -5.50
C ASN A 146 9.73 18.26 -4.54
N ILE A 147 9.91 18.43 -3.22
CA ILE A 147 9.55 17.38 -2.24
C ILE A 147 8.05 17.04 -2.31
N THR A 148 7.17 18.03 -2.43
CA THR A 148 5.72 17.78 -2.54
C THR A 148 5.35 17.09 -3.87
N LYS A 149 6.08 17.33 -4.96
CA LYS A 149 5.89 16.62 -6.24
C LYS A 149 6.39 15.18 -6.17
N THR A 150 7.58 14.97 -5.59
CA THR A 150 8.18 13.64 -5.44
C THR A 150 7.33 12.76 -4.51
N MET A 151 6.79 13.32 -3.43
CA MET A 151 5.94 12.58 -2.49
C MET A 151 4.58 12.20 -3.09
N LYS A 152 3.97 13.10 -3.89
CA LYS A 152 2.76 12.77 -4.67
C LYS A 152 3.03 11.64 -5.67
N PHE A 153 4.18 11.68 -6.36
CA PHE A 153 4.57 10.62 -7.30
C PHE A 153 4.68 9.26 -6.60
N PHE A 154 5.38 9.16 -5.47
CA PHE A 154 5.50 7.89 -4.72
C PHE A 154 4.15 7.39 -4.19
N LEU A 155 3.28 8.28 -3.71
CA LEU A 155 1.94 7.89 -3.28
C LEU A 155 1.11 7.35 -4.45
N THR A 156 1.19 8.00 -5.62
CA THR A 156 0.43 7.60 -6.81
C THR A 156 0.95 6.27 -7.36
N VAL A 157 2.26 6.07 -7.40
CA VAL A 157 2.89 4.80 -7.78
C VAL A 157 2.52 3.68 -6.80
N SER A 158 2.51 3.96 -5.50
CA SER A 158 2.11 2.96 -4.48
C SER A 158 0.63 2.58 -4.62
N ILE A 159 -0.26 3.55 -4.84
CA ILE A 159 -1.68 3.30 -5.10
C ILE A 159 -1.86 2.50 -6.39
N LEU A 160 -1.16 2.88 -7.47
CA LEU A 160 -1.16 2.12 -8.73
C LEU A 160 -0.69 0.69 -8.53
N LEU A 161 0.41 0.45 -7.80
CA LEU A 161 0.89 -0.88 -7.49
C LEU A 161 -0.15 -1.69 -6.69
N VAL A 162 -0.83 -1.09 -5.72
CA VAL A 162 -1.93 -1.76 -4.99
C VAL A 162 -3.09 -2.09 -5.92
N LEU A 163 -3.50 -1.18 -6.80
CA LEU A 163 -4.57 -1.40 -7.76
C LEU A 163 -4.20 -2.45 -8.82
N PHE A 164 -2.94 -2.48 -9.27
CA PHE A 164 -2.43 -3.51 -10.17
C PHE A 164 -2.41 -4.90 -9.52
N ASN A 165 -2.13 -4.99 -8.21
CA ASN A 165 -2.20 -6.25 -7.47
C ASN A 165 -3.64 -6.65 -7.10
N ALA A 166 -4.55 -5.68 -7.00
CA ALA A 166 -5.97 -5.93 -6.72
C ALA A 166 -6.78 -6.31 -7.99
N PHE A 167 -6.22 -6.10 -9.18
CA PHE A 167 -6.73 -6.69 -10.42
C PHE A 167 -6.37 -8.17 -10.45
N GLU A 168 -6.91 -8.94 -9.50
CA GLU A 168 -7.05 -10.37 -9.68
C GLU A 168 -7.91 -10.52 -10.94
N CYS A 169 -7.31 -10.97 -12.06
CA CYS A 169 -8.05 -11.61 -13.14
C CYS A 169 -8.84 -12.73 -12.43
N THR A 170 -10.06 -12.47 -11.97
CA THR A 170 -11.00 -13.51 -11.54
C THR A 170 -11.30 -14.29 -12.80
N SER A 171 -10.42 -15.24 -13.11
CA SER A 171 -10.65 -16.23 -14.12
C SER A 171 -12.01 -16.82 -13.80
N PRO A 172 -12.95 -16.88 -14.77
CA PRO A 172 -14.24 -17.51 -14.53
C PRO A 172 -14.00 -18.86 -13.86
N ALA A 173 -14.66 -19.07 -12.72
CA ALA A 173 -14.45 -20.26 -11.89
C ALA A 173 -14.58 -21.50 -12.78
N CYS A 174 -13.58 -22.38 -12.72
CA CYS A 174 -13.58 -23.55 -13.57
C CYS A 174 -14.62 -24.57 -13.09
N GLY A 175 -15.77 -24.65 -13.77
CA GLY A 175 -16.79 -25.63 -13.53
C GLY A 175 -16.39 -26.98 -14.13
N CYS A 176 -16.22 -27.98 -13.27
CA CYS A 176 -15.93 -29.36 -13.67
C CYS A 176 -17.10 -30.27 -13.29
N TRP A 177 -17.29 -31.33 -14.08
CA TRP A 177 -18.31 -32.34 -13.85
C TRP A 177 -18.07 -33.12 -12.54
N GLU A 178 -19.11 -33.80 -12.07
CA GLU A 178 -18.99 -34.69 -10.92
C GLU A 178 -17.95 -35.79 -11.19
N GLY A 179 -17.00 -35.96 -10.27
CA GLY A 179 -15.87 -36.89 -10.43
C GLY A 179 -14.62 -36.30 -11.12
N TYR A 180 -14.67 -35.03 -11.54
CA TYR A 180 -13.53 -34.26 -12.06
C TYR A 180 -13.10 -33.17 -11.07
N GLU A 181 -11.85 -32.72 -11.18
CA GLU A 181 -11.33 -31.59 -10.41
C GLU A 181 -10.60 -30.59 -11.32
N ALA A 182 -10.69 -29.31 -10.97
CA ALA A 182 -10.00 -28.25 -11.69
C ALA A 182 -8.49 -28.37 -11.48
N SER A 183 -7.74 -28.42 -12.57
CA SER A 183 -6.28 -28.49 -12.60
C SER A 183 -5.73 -27.49 -13.61
N SER A 184 -4.42 -27.25 -13.60
CA SER A 184 -3.73 -26.48 -14.62
C SER A 184 -2.73 -27.35 -15.37
N GLU A 185 -2.84 -27.37 -16.70
CA GLU A 185 -1.94 -28.12 -17.57
C GLU A 185 -1.52 -27.24 -18.75
N ALA A 186 -0.21 -27.13 -18.98
CA ALA A 186 0.38 -26.24 -19.98
C ALA A 186 -0.14 -24.78 -19.92
N GLY A 187 -0.47 -24.29 -18.72
CA GLY A 187 -0.97 -22.92 -18.51
C GLY A 187 -2.45 -22.72 -18.86
N LYS A 188 -3.21 -23.78 -19.13
CA LYS A 188 -4.67 -23.74 -19.31
C LYS A 188 -5.36 -24.37 -18.10
N ALA A 189 -6.53 -23.83 -17.74
CA ALA A 189 -7.42 -24.48 -16.77
C ALA A 189 -8.13 -25.64 -17.45
N VAL A 190 -8.09 -26.82 -16.83
CA VAL A 190 -8.67 -28.07 -17.34
C VAL A 190 -9.38 -28.83 -16.23
N CYS A 191 -10.29 -29.72 -16.59
CA CYS A 191 -10.95 -30.64 -15.68
C CYS A 191 -10.32 -32.03 -15.78
N ARG A 192 -9.68 -32.51 -14.71
CA ARG A 192 -9.01 -33.82 -14.66
C ARG A 192 -9.85 -34.83 -13.89
N GLY A 193 -10.07 -36.01 -14.47
CA GLY A 193 -10.87 -37.07 -13.86
C GLY A 193 -10.14 -37.72 -12.69
N LYS A 194 -10.76 -37.77 -11.51
CA LYS A 194 -10.13 -38.23 -10.26
C LYS A 194 -9.68 -39.69 -10.30
N LYS A 195 -10.36 -40.53 -11.09
CA LYS A 195 -10.06 -41.96 -11.25
C LYS A 195 -9.44 -42.30 -12.59
N THR A 196 -9.88 -41.63 -13.66
CA THR A 196 -9.51 -41.97 -15.05
C THR A 196 -8.27 -41.22 -15.54
N GLY A 197 -7.91 -40.10 -14.90
CA GLY A 197 -6.84 -39.22 -15.36
C GLY A 197 -7.14 -38.48 -16.67
N ARG A 198 -8.33 -38.66 -17.27
CA ARG A 198 -8.73 -37.96 -18.51
C ARG A 198 -8.84 -36.46 -18.26
N ILE A 199 -8.52 -35.68 -19.28
CA ILE A 199 -8.47 -34.22 -19.21
C ILE A 199 -9.50 -33.66 -20.19
N PHE A 200 -10.35 -32.75 -19.69
CA PHE A 200 -11.35 -32.04 -20.46
C PHE A 200 -11.12 -30.53 -20.35
N ASP A 201 -11.63 -29.78 -21.32
CA ASP A 201 -11.57 -28.34 -21.24
C ASP A 201 -12.46 -27.85 -20.09
N CYS A 202 -12.08 -26.72 -19.51
CA CYS A 202 -12.84 -26.12 -18.43
C CYS A 202 -14.21 -25.63 -18.92
N ASN A 203 -15.27 -25.84 -18.11
CA ASN A 203 -16.66 -25.50 -18.45
C ASN A 203 -17.19 -26.23 -19.71
N GLU A 204 -16.66 -27.41 -20.00
CA GLU A 204 -17.19 -28.25 -21.06
C GLU A 204 -18.63 -28.73 -20.71
N PRO A 205 -19.56 -28.79 -21.67
CA PRO A 205 -20.94 -29.19 -21.37
C PRO A 205 -21.03 -30.68 -21.02
N ASP A 206 -21.83 -31.02 -19.99
CA ASP A 206 -22.02 -32.38 -19.48
C ASP A 206 -22.37 -33.37 -20.61
N ILE A 207 -21.47 -34.33 -20.86
CA ILE A 207 -21.70 -35.43 -21.82
C ILE A 207 -22.56 -36.50 -21.13
N PRO A 208 -23.63 -37.01 -21.76
CA PRO A 208 -24.41 -38.10 -21.20
C PRO A 208 -23.52 -39.34 -20.97
N LEU A 209 -23.71 -40.02 -19.84
CA LEU A 209 -23.04 -41.30 -19.59
C LEU A 209 -23.76 -42.41 -20.35
N CYS A 210 -23.00 -43.39 -20.85
CA CYS A 210 -23.57 -44.55 -21.51
C CYS A 210 -24.35 -45.42 -20.51
N GLU A 211 -25.64 -45.63 -20.76
CA GLU A 211 -26.50 -46.46 -19.94
C GLU A 211 -26.68 -47.85 -20.57
N CYS A 212 -26.41 -48.89 -19.79
CA CYS A 212 -26.46 -50.29 -20.22
C CYS A 212 -27.39 -51.09 -19.31
N SER A 213 -28.46 -51.64 -19.88
CA SER A 213 -29.45 -52.46 -19.18
C SER A 213 -29.04 -53.93 -19.24
N HIS A 214 -28.92 -54.55 -18.06
CA HIS A 214 -28.67 -55.98 -17.93
C HIS A 214 -29.43 -56.53 -16.72
N ASN A 215 -30.20 -57.60 -16.92
CA ASN A 215 -31.02 -58.25 -15.88
C ASN A 215 -31.92 -57.28 -15.09
N GLY A 216 -32.52 -56.29 -15.77
CA GLY A 216 -33.42 -55.32 -15.16
C GLY A 216 -32.73 -54.22 -14.33
N LYS A 217 -31.39 -54.13 -14.34
CA LYS A 217 -30.62 -53.03 -13.73
C LYS A 217 -29.96 -52.16 -14.80
N VAL A 218 -29.93 -50.86 -14.57
CA VAL A 218 -29.23 -49.87 -15.42
C VAL A 218 -27.84 -49.62 -14.85
N HIS A 219 -26.82 -49.89 -15.65
CA HIS A 219 -25.42 -49.62 -15.34
C HIS A 219 -24.97 -48.38 -16.11
N LYS A 220 -24.44 -47.38 -15.40
CA LYS A 220 -23.82 -46.19 -16.02
C LYS A 220 -22.33 -46.46 -16.20
N GLN A 221 -21.87 -46.45 -17.43
CA GLN A 221 -20.45 -46.60 -17.76
C GLN A 221 -19.71 -45.30 -17.45
N GLU A 222 -18.38 -45.40 -17.31
CA GLU A 222 -17.51 -44.23 -17.18
C GLU A 222 -17.51 -43.37 -18.45
N LEU A 223 -17.20 -42.09 -18.28
CA LEU A 223 -17.23 -41.10 -19.35
C LEU A 223 -16.27 -41.46 -20.49
N GLY A 224 -16.80 -41.50 -21.72
CA GLY A 224 -16.08 -41.86 -22.94
C GLY A 224 -16.00 -43.36 -23.22
N ILE A 225 -16.85 -44.16 -22.58
CA ILE A 225 -17.28 -45.48 -23.08
C ILE A 225 -18.60 -45.26 -23.83
N THR A 226 -18.69 -45.76 -25.06
CA THR A 226 -19.83 -45.53 -25.95
C THR A 226 -20.53 -46.81 -26.40
N ASP A 227 -20.18 -47.94 -25.79
CA ASP A 227 -20.82 -49.22 -26.01
C ASP A 227 -21.17 -49.94 -24.69
N CYS A 228 -21.97 -51.00 -24.80
CA CYS A 228 -22.33 -51.86 -23.69
C CYS A 228 -21.68 -53.25 -23.81
N ALA A 229 -20.55 -53.36 -24.51
CA ALA A 229 -19.92 -54.64 -24.80
C ALA A 229 -19.51 -55.36 -23.51
N SER A 230 -19.02 -54.61 -22.51
CA SER A 230 -18.62 -55.12 -21.20
C SER A 230 -19.79 -55.55 -20.30
N VAL A 231 -21.01 -55.07 -20.56
CA VAL A 231 -22.17 -55.28 -19.67
C VAL A 231 -23.15 -56.30 -20.26
N ASN A 232 -23.50 -56.17 -21.54
CA ASN A 232 -24.50 -57.03 -22.20
C ASN A 232 -24.13 -57.44 -23.64
N GLY A 233 -22.91 -57.13 -24.09
CA GLY A 233 -22.42 -57.49 -25.43
C GLY A 233 -22.97 -56.63 -26.58
N LYS A 234 -23.78 -55.60 -26.32
CA LYS A 234 -24.26 -54.68 -27.36
C LYS A 234 -23.20 -53.65 -27.75
N LYS A 235 -23.19 -53.27 -29.02
CA LYS A 235 -22.28 -52.25 -29.57
C LYS A 235 -22.68 -50.81 -29.27
N ASP A 236 -23.92 -50.57 -28.85
CA ASP A 236 -24.46 -49.24 -28.62
C ASP A 236 -25.03 -49.12 -27.19
N CYS A 237 -24.98 -47.90 -26.65
CA CYS A 237 -25.65 -47.54 -25.40
C CYS A 237 -27.18 -47.58 -25.55
N ASP A 238 -27.90 -47.98 -24.49
CA ASP A 238 -29.36 -47.99 -24.53
C ASP A 238 -29.94 -46.56 -24.61
N ASN A 239 -29.18 -45.54 -24.16
CA ASN A 239 -29.54 -44.13 -24.23
C ASN A 239 -28.93 -43.38 -25.44
N ALA A 240 -28.75 -44.04 -26.59
CA ALA A 240 -28.18 -43.43 -27.80
C ALA A 240 -28.89 -42.13 -28.26
N LYS A 241 -30.18 -41.96 -27.95
CA LYS A 241 -30.93 -40.72 -28.24
C LYS A 241 -30.40 -39.50 -27.48
N ASP A 242 -29.91 -39.67 -26.26
CA ASP A 242 -29.39 -38.58 -25.44
C ASP A 242 -28.07 -38.05 -26.02
N PHE A 243 -27.23 -38.99 -26.52
CA PHE A 243 -26.01 -38.68 -27.26
C PHE A 243 -26.32 -37.91 -28.55
N GLU A 244 -27.30 -38.35 -29.33
CA GLU A 244 -27.70 -37.63 -30.54
C GLU A 244 -28.17 -36.20 -30.21
N GLY A 245 -28.97 -36.03 -29.15
CA GLY A 245 -29.38 -34.70 -28.68
C GLY A 245 -28.20 -33.84 -28.19
N TYR A 246 -27.19 -34.45 -27.56
CA TYR A 246 -25.97 -33.76 -27.16
C TYR A 246 -25.17 -33.29 -28.39
N PHE A 247 -24.93 -34.16 -29.38
CA PHE A 247 -24.16 -33.79 -30.58
C PHE A 247 -24.90 -32.82 -31.50
N GLN A 248 -26.23 -32.78 -31.45
CA GLN A 248 -26.98 -31.72 -32.13
C GLN A 248 -26.73 -30.35 -31.51
N ARG A 249 -26.53 -30.27 -30.18
CA ARG A 249 -26.19 -29.03 -29.48
C ARG A 249 -24.69 -28.69 -29.55
N HIS A 250 -23.84 -29.71 -29.69
CA HIS A 250 -22.39 -29.62 -29.66
C HIS A 250 -21.76 -30.41 -30.83
N PRO A 251 -21.99 -30.00 -32.09
CA PRO A 251 -21.56 -30.76 -33.27
C PRO A 251 -20.04 -30.93 -33.37
N GLU A 252 -19.26 -29.98 -32.83
CA GLU A 252 -17.81 -30.02 -32.77
C GLU A 252 -17.26 -31.20 -31.93
N LYS A 253 -18.08 -31.77 -31.05
CA LYS A 253 -17.68 -32.87 -30.15
C LYS A 253 -17.86 -34.26 -30.77
N ARG A 254 -18.52 -34.39 -31.92
CA ARG A 254 -18.80 -35.68 -32.58
C ARG A 254 -17.53 -36.42 -33.05
N ILE A 255 -16.40 -35.72 -33.17
CA ILE A 255 -15.13 -36.28 -33.70
C ILE A 255 -14.28 -36.94 -32.59
N LEU A 256 -14.63 -36.75 -31.31
CA LEU A 256 -13.82 -37.14 -30.15
C LEU A 256 -14.16 -38.52 -29.57
N ILE A 257 -15.03 -39.28 -30.24
CA ILE A 257 -15.54 -40.60 -29.80
C ILE A 257 -15.18 -41.66 -30.84
#